data_AF-A0A9E5DCS2-F1
#
_entry.id   AF-A0A9E5DCS2-F1
#
_cell.length_a   1.000
_cell.length_b   1.000
_cell.length_c   1.000
_cell.angle_alpha   90.00
_cell.angle_beta   90.00
_cell.angle_gamma   90.00
#
_symmetry.space_group_name_H-M   'P 1'
#
loop_
_entity.id
_entity.type
_entity.pdbx_description
1 polymer ?
#
loop_
_entity_poly.entity_id
_entity_poly.type
_entity_poly.pdbx_seq_one_letter_code
_entity_poly.pdbx_strand_id
1 'polypeptide(L)'
;MKSFIAILMAALMVLSFVSVASAADTIEIRSPVFDAGASDDLSAIDVNYTDYTTFAAFYYDIDDGIGSEKISFVKETGNTITDGNLVYTANMQPVSYEYEGWAGETFDKMGFLAQEFIPVDGDAQLLSKLILDDDEKYTMRVGETLDLGEGFALTPKQIDVEGDKVWLELTKDGK
;
A
#
# COMPACT_ATOMS: atom_id res chain seq x y z
N MET A 1 0.59 -7.80 -53.01
CA MET A 1 0.88 -8.96 -52.13
C MET A 1 2.28 -8.88 -51.48
N LYS A 2 2.78 -7.69 -51.10
CA LYS A 2 4.07 -7.54 -50.39
C LYS A 2 3.96 -6.80 -49.05
N SER A 3 2.75 -6.37 -48.67
CA SER A 3 2.45 -5.72 -47.38
C SER A 3 1.92 -6.66 -46.31
N PHE A 4 1.58 -7.91 -46.64
CA PHE A 4 1.04 -8.88 -45.67
C PHE A 4 2.12 -9.66 -44.90
N ILE A 5 3.34 -9.76 -45.42
CA ILE A 5 4.42 -10.55 -44.77
C ILE A 5 5.12 -9.76 -43.66
N ALA A 6 5.22 -8.43 -43.78
CA ALA A 6 5.85 -7.58 -42.75
C ALA A 6 5.00 -7.47 -41.47
N ILE A 7 3.67 -7.50 -41.59
CA ILE A 7 2.76 -7.42 -40.44
C ILE A 7 2.76 -8.75 -39.65
N LEU A 8 2.96 -9.88 -40.33
CA LEU A 8 3.06 -11.19 -39.68
C LEU A 8 4.37 -11.34 -38.87
N MET A 9 5.48 -10.77 -39.33
CA MET A 9 6.75 -10.78 -38.58
C MET A 9 6.76 -9.80 -37.39
N ALA A 10 6.08 -8.65 -37.51
CA ALA A 10 5.90 -7.74 -36.37
C ALA A 10 4.99 -8.34 -35.29
N ALA A 11 3.93 -9.06 -35.68
CA ALA A 11 3.06 -9.77 -34.75
C ALA A 11 3.79 -10.94 -34.03
N LEU A 12 4.74 -11.60 -34.70
CA LEU A 12 5.52 -12.69 -34.10
C LEU A 12 6.61 -12.20 -33.13
N MET A 13 7.16 -10.99 -33.33
CA MET A 13 8.12 -10.39 -32.38
C MET A 13 7.47 -9.83 -31.12
N VAL A 14 6.20 -9.39 -31.17
CA VAL A 14 5.47 -8.90 -29.98
C VAL A 14 5.03 -10.05 -29.04
N LEU A 15 5.05 -11.30 -29.51
CA LEU A 15 4.77 -12.49 -28.70
C LEU A 15 5.98 -13.04 -27.92
N SER A 16 7.15 -12.38 -27.99
CA SER A 16 8.38 -12.85 -27.32
C SER A 16 8.64 -12.25 -25.92
N PHE A 17 7.74 -11.40 -25.41
CA PHE A 17 7.73 -10.99 -24.01
C PHE A 17 6.63 -11.73 -23.23
N VAL A 18 6.59 -13.06 -23.35
CA VAL A 18 6.08 -13.87 -22.24
C VAL A 18 7.24 -13.85 -21.23
N SER A 19 7.24 -12.87 -20.35
CA SER A 19 8.10 -12.93 -19.17
C SER A 19 7.80 -14.27 -18.52
N VAL A 20 8.81 -15.13 -18.47
CA VAL A 20 8.81 -16.27 -17.57
C VAL A 20 8.73 -15.64 -16.19
N ALA A 21 7.51 -15.52 -15.67
CA ALA A 21 7.31 -15.41 -14.23
C ALA A 21 7.95 -16.69 -13.69
N SER A 22 9.19 -16.60 -13.19
CA SER A 22 9.69 -17.63 -12.30
C SER A 22 8.62 -17.74 -11.23
N ALA A 23 8.04 -18.93 -11.04
CA ALA A 23 7.18 -19.18 -9.91
C ALA A 23 7.99 -18.83 -8.66
N ALA A 24 7.80 -17.61 -8.16
CA ALA A 24 8.29 -17.24 -6.85
C ALA A 24 7.55 -18.17 -5.90
N ASP A 25 8.27 -18.79 -4.98
CA ASP A 25 7.67 -19.59 -3.92
C ASP A 25 6.59 -18.73 -3.27
N THR A 26 5.33 -19.10 -3.47
CA THR A 26 4.20 -18.34 -2.93
C THR A 26 4.06 -18.71 -1.47
N ILE A 27 4.20 -17.72 -0.59
CA ILE A 27 3.99 -17.89 0.84
C ILE A 27 2.52 -17.64 1.15
N GLU A 28 1.90 -18.54 1.91
CA GLU A 28 0.53 -18.39 2.39
C GLU A 28 0.53 -18.00 3.86
N ILE A 29 -0.12 -16.88 4.18
CA ILE A 29 -0.43 -16.46 5.54
C ILE A 29 -1.91 -16.73 5.78
N ARG A 30 -2.24 -17.41 6.87
CA ARG A 30 -3.61 -17.86 7.17
C ARG A 30 -4.23 -17.04 8.29
N SER A 31 -5.53 -16.83 8.21
CA SER A 31 -6.34 -16.37 9.33
C SER A 31 -6.52 -17.51 10.36
N PRO A 32 -7.12 -17.23 11.52
CA PRO A 32 -7.65 -18.27 12.38
C PRO A 32 -8.71 -19.09 11.65
N VAL A 33 -8.95 -20.30 12.15
CA VAL A 33 -10.01 -21.17 11.64
C VAL A 33 -11.34 -20.71 12.22
N PHE A 34 -12.32 -20.53 11.35
CA PHE A 34 -13.70 -20.29 11.74
C PHE A 34 -14.46 -21.61 11.75
N ASP A 35 -14.88 -22.03 12.94
CA ASP A 35 -15.58 -23.29 13.19
C ASP A 35 -16.85 -23.04 14.00
N ALA A 36 -17.94 -23.70 13.63
CA ALA A 36 -19.21 -23.69 14.36
C ALA A 36 -19.27 -24.70 15.51
N GLY A 37 -18.19 -25.45 15.72
CA GLY A 37 -18.14 -26.48 16.74
C GLY A 37 -19.05 -27.67 16.39
N ALA A 38 -19.53 -28.38 17.41
CA ALA A 38 -20.07 -29.74 17.31
C ALA A 38 -21.36 -29.91 16.50
N SER A 39 -21.99 -28.83 16.03
CA SER A 39 -23.26 -28.90 15.29
C SER A 39 -23.10 -29.01 13.77
N ASP A 40 -21.90 -28.83 13.20
CA ASP A 40 -21.68 -28.52 11.76
C ASP A 40 -22.59 -27.37 11.25
N ASP A 41 -23.27 -26.69 12.18
CA ASP A 41 -24.29 -25.70 11.93
C ASP A 41 -23.61 -24.35 11.94
N LEU A 42 -23.06 -24.02 10.78
CA LEU A 42 -22.34 -22.80 10.56
C LEU A 42 -23.26 -21.56 10.55
N SER A 43 -24.58 -21.74 10.77
CA SER A 43 -25.51 -20.65 11.09
C SER A 43 -25.41 -20.17 12.55
N ALA A 44 -24.71 -20.93 13.41
CA ALA A 44 -24.48 -20.61 14.83
C ALA A 44 -23.10 -19.98 15.11
N ILE A 45 -22.30 -19.65 14.09
CA ILE A 45 -21.05 -18.89 14.30
C ILE A 45 -21.41 -17.47 14.76
N ASP A 46 -21.15 -17.18 16.04
CA ASP A 46 -21.29 -15.85 16.63
C ASP A 46 -20.15 -14.90 16.21
N VAL A 47 -18.97 -15.44 15.87
CA VAL A 47 -17.78 -14.65 15.46
C VAL A 47 -17.55 -14.77 13.96
N ASN A 48 -18.13 -13.81 13.25
CA ASN A 48 -18.28 -13.77 11.80
C ASN A 48 -17.27 -12.82 11.13
N TYR A 49 -16.11 -12.59 11.74
CA TYR A 49 -15.12 -11.67 11.18
C TYR A 49 -13.69 -12.00 11.64
N THR A 50 -12.72 -11.56 10.85
CA THR A 50 -11.32 -11.40 11.25
C THR A 50 -10.85 -10.01 10.85
N ASP A 51 -9.97 -9.45 11.66
CA ASP A 51 -9.34 -8.15 11.46
C ASP A 51 -7.82 -8.28 11.72
N TYR A 52 -7.13 -7.15 11.67
CA TYR A 52 -5.68 -7.06 11.91
C TYR A 52 -5.20 -7.68 13.23
N THR A 53 -6.07 -7.82 14.24
CA THR A 53 -5.70 -8.44 15.52
C THR A 53 -5.68 -9.97 15.46
N THR A 54 -6.37 -10.55 14.47
CA THR A 54 -6.59 -11.99 14.37
C THR A 54 -5.97 -12.59 13.10
N PHE A 55 -5.98 -11.87 11.99
CA PHE A 55 -5.36 -12.29 10.73
C PHE A 55 -4.06 -11.53 10.47
N ALA A 56 -2.94 -12.21 10.74
CA ALA A 56 -1.59 -11.66 10.64
C ALA A 56 -1.15 -11.21 9.24
N ALA A 57 -1.96 -11.47 8.19
CA ALA A 57 -1.68 -10.94 6.87
C ALA A 57 -2.09 -9.47 6.74
N PHE A 58 -3.09 -9.01 7.49
CA PHE A 58 -3.54 -7.63 7.39
C PHE A 58 -2.48 -6.67 7.91
N TYR A 59 -2.46 -5.49 7.29
CA TYR A 59 -1.60 -4.40 7.69
C TYR A 59 -1.80 -4.06 9.18
N TYR A 60 -0.67 -3.92 9.87
CA TYR A 60 -0.62 -3.45 11.24
C TYR A 60 0.66 -2.62 11.42
N ASP A 61 0.48 -1.36 11.80
CA ASP A 61 1.56 -0.49 12.26
C ASP A 61 1.76 -0.76 13.76
N ILE A 62 2.94 -1.26 14.14
CA ILE A 62 3.22 -1.59 15.54
C ILE A 62 3.52 -0.35 16.38
N ASP A 63 4.04 0.70 15.77
CA ASP A 63 4.47 1.91 16.46
C ASP A 63 3.26 2.77 16.81
N ASP A 64 2.36 2.95 15.84
CA ASP A 64 1.08 3.63 16.04
C ASP A 64 -0.01 2.71 16.65
N GLY A 65 0.20 1.40 16.60
CA GLY A 65 -0.76 0.41 17.07
C GLY A 65 -2.04 0.35 16.23
N ILE A 66 -1.97 0.74 14.95
CA ILE A 66 -3.13 0.85 14.06
C ILE A 66 -3.24 -0.33 13.10
N GLY A 67 -4.48 -0.75 12.84
CA GLY A 67 -4.81 -1.63 11.74
C GLY A 67 -6.18 -1.27 11.18
N SER A 68 -6.34 -1.40 9.87
CA SER A 68 -7.49 -0.81 9.15
C SER A 68 -8.41 -1.82 8.48
N GLU A 69 -7.95 -3.08 8.36
CA GLU A 69 -8.59 -4.10 7.54
C GLU A 69 -9.44 -5.07 8.36
N LYS A 70 -10.58 -5.45 7.79
CA LYS A 70 -11.49 -6.46 8.35
C LYS A 70 -12.18 -7.20 7.22
N ILE A 71 -12.31 -8.52 7.36
CA ILE A 71 -13.26 -9.32 6.59
C ILE A 71 -14.34 -9.78 7.54
N SER A 72 -15.60 -9.47 7.22
CA SER A 72 -16.77 -10.02 7.89
C SER A 72 -17.60 -10.85 6.93
N PHE A 73 -18.18 -11.94 7.41
CA PHE A 73 -19.06 -12.79 6.63
C PHE A 73 -20.23 -13.28 7.46
N VAL A 74 -21.44 -13.26 6.91
CA VAL A 74 -22.61 -13.85 7.55
C VAL A 74 -22.98 -15.11 6.81
N LYS A 75 -23.27 -16.16 7.58
CA LYS A 75 -23.62 -17.45 7.01
C LYS A 75 -24.99 -17.90 7.49
N GLU A 76 -25.84 -18.23 6.53
CA GLU A 76 -27.24 -18.55 6.81
C GLU A 76 -27.51 -20.06 6.82
N THR A 77 -27.05 -20.82 5.82
CA THR A 77 -27.27 -22.28 5.76
C THR A 77 -26.22 -22.96 4.88
N GLY A 78 -25.80 -24.17 5.26
CA GLY A 78 -24.95 -25.03 4.42
C GLY A 78 -23.52 -24.52 4.30
N ASN A 79 -22.96 -24.42 3.09
CA ASN A 79 -21.63 -23.87 2.80
C ASN A 79 -21.69 -22.66 1.86
N THR A 80 -22.84 -22.02 1.77
CA THR A 80 -23.09 -20.87 0.88
C THR A 80 -23.11 -19.57 1.67
N ILE A 81 -22.41 -18.56 1.17
CA ILE A 81 -22.54 -17.18 1.61
C ILE A 81 -23.36 -16.46 0.55
N THR A 82 -24.46 -15.82 0.96
CA THR A 82 -25.35 -15.07 0.08
C THR A 82 -24.73 -13.72 -0.29
N ASP A 83 -25.20 -13.12 -1.38
CA ASP A 83 -24.68 -11.83 -1.86
C ASP A 83 -24.77 -10.74 -0.78
N GLY A 84 -23.75 -9.90 -0.69
CA GLY A 84 -23.63 -8.87 0.35
C GLY A 84 -23.21 -9.38 1.74
N ASN A 85 -23.17 -10.70 1.97
CA ASN A 85 -22.79 -11.29 3.25
C ASN A 85 -21.32 -11.70 3.34
N LEU A 86 -20.46 -11.29 2.39
CA LEU A 86 -19.01 -11.31 2.53
C LEU A 86 -18.49 -9.90 2.23
N VAL A 87 -17.98 -9.24 3.26
CA VAL A 87 -17.59 -7.83 3.20
C VAL A 87 -16.15 -7.69 3.66
N TYR A 88 -15.30 -7.21 2.77
CA TYR A 88 -14.00 -6.66 3.11
C TYR A 88 -14.14 -5.16 3.36
N THR A 89 -13.55 -4.66 4.44
CA THR A 89 -13.54 -3.25 4.80
C THR A 89 -12.12 -2.82 5.10
N ALA A 90 -11.72 -1.69 4.54
CA ALA A 90 -10.49 -0.99 4.86
C ALA A 90 -10.83 0.46 5.17
N ASN A 91 -10.34 0.98 6.30
CA ASN A 91 -10.64 2.32 6.75
C ASN A 91 -9.36 3.18 6.81
N MET A 92 -9.48 4.45 6.44
CA MET A 92 -8.42 5.42 6.66
C MET A 92 -8.22 5.63 8.16
N GLN A 93 -6.97 5.66 8.61
CA GLN A 93 -6.60 5.90 10.00
C GLN A 93 -5.59 7.07 10.04
N PRO A 94 -5.88 8.14 10.80
CA PRO A 94 -4.93 9.22 10.96
C PRO A 94 -3.78 8.76 11.87
N VAL A 95 -2.56 9.11 11.49
CA VAL A 95 -1.32 8.86 12.23
C VAL A 95 -0.50 10.13 12.31
N SER A 96 0.34 10.23 13.34
CA SER A 96 1.25 11.36 13.49
C SER A 96 2.42 11.21 12.52
N TYR A 97 3.00 12.33 12.10
CA TYR A 97 4.29 12.31 11.40
C TYR A 97 5.41 11.91 12.35
N GLU A 98 6.43 11.21 11.83
CA GLU A 98 7.63 10.84 12.62
C GLU A 98 8.38 12.09 13.10
N TYR A 99 8.38 13.17 12.29
CA TYR A 99 9.00 14.42 12.67
C TYR A 99 8.21 15.17 13.76
N GLU A 100 8.69 15.07 14.99
CA GLU A 100 8.16 15.71 16.21
C GLU A 100 7.90 17.23 16.09
N GLY A 101 8.58 17.93 15.17
CA GLY A 101 8.32 19.35 14.92
C GLY A 101 6.93 19.63 14.33
N TRP A 102 6.24 18.61 13.85
CA TRP A 102 4.85 18.64 13.38
C TRP A 102 3.87 18.02 14.38
N ALA A 103 4.22 18.01 15.68
CA ALA A 103 3.35 17.50 16.72
C ALA A 103 1.92 18.06 16.64
N GLY A 104 0.94 17.16 16.57
CA GLY A 104 -0.49 17.47 16.45
C GLY A 104 -1.01 17.52 15.00
N GLU A 105 -0.13 17.49 14.00
CA GLU A 105 -0.49 17.27 12.60
C GLU A 105 -0.47 15.76 12.30
N THR A 106 -1.36 15.34 11.41
CA THR A 106 -1.50 13.94 11.03
C THR A 106 -1.68 13.79 9.52
N PHE A 107 -1.37 12.60 9.01
CA PHE A 107 -1.80 12.15 7.68
C PHE A 107 -2.54 10.82 7.81
N ASP A 108 -3.28 10.43 6.77
CA ASP A 108 -4.00 9.17 6.77
C ASP A 108 -3.13 8.04 6.21
N LYS A 109 -3.15 6.89 6.89
CA LYS A 109 -2.64 5.60 6.40
C LYS A 109 -3.80 4.61 6.30
N MET A 110 -3.69 3.61 5.43
CA MET A 110 -4.55 2.43 5.45
C MET A 110 -3.88 1.21 4.83
N GLY A 111 -4.12 0.05 5.45
CA GLY A 111 -3.99 -1.23 4.79
C GLY A 111 -5.04 -1.40 3.70
N PHE A 112 -4.62 -1.81 2.51
CA PHE A 112 -5.47 -2.25 1.43
C PHE A 112 -4.93 -3.54 0.81
N LEU A 113 -5.67 -4.64 1.01
CA LEU A 113 -5.30 -5.97 0.55
C LEU A 113 -3.93 -6.40 1.09
N ALA A 114 -3.76 -6.29 2.41
CA ALA A 114 -2.55 -6.66 3.14
C ALA A 114 -1.30 -5.84 2.78
N GLN A 115 -1.47 -4.63 2.24
CA GLN A 115 -0.38 -3.71 1.93
C GLN A 115 -0.68 -2.31 2.44
N GLU A 116 0.36 -1.59 2.85
CA GLU A 116 0.25 -0.22 3.32
C GLU A 116 0.07 0.78 2.16
N PHE A 117 -0.84 1.74 2.34
CA PHE A 117 -1.09 2.83 1.42
C PHE A 117 -1.43 4.14 2.15
N ILE A 118 -1.19 5.25 1.44
CA ILE A 118 -1.57 6.61 1.81
C ILE A 118 -2.71 7.07 0.89
N PRO A 119 -3.90 7.41 1.43
CA PRO A 119 -4.95 8.09 0.69
C PRO A 119 -4.50 9.48 0.25
N VAL A 120 -4.65 9.77 -1.04
CA VAL A 120 -4.30 11.08 -1.61
C VAL A 120 -5.52 11.99 -1.48
N ASP A 121 -5.29 13.22 -1.00
CA ASP A 121 -6.34 14.23 -0.79
C ASP A 121 -7.52 13.76 0.08
N GLY A 122 -7.27 12.80 0.98
CA GLY A 122 -8.29 12.21 1.85
C GLY A 122 -9.29 11.29 1.12
N ASP A 123 -8.95 10.82 -0.08
CA ASP A 123 -9.79 9.90 -0.87
C ASP A 123 -9.28 8.45 -0.76
N ALA A 124 -10.04 7.59 -0.07
CA ALA A 124 -9.74 6.16 0.07
C ALA A 124 -9.75 5.38 -1.26
N GLN A 125 -10.21 5.97 -2.36
CA GLN A 125 -10.19 5.36 -3.70
C GLN A 125 -8.93 5.73 -4.49
N LEU A 126 -8.16 6.72 -4.04
CA LEU A 126 -6.93 7.17 -4.67
C LEU A 126 -5.75 6.95 -3.72
N LEU A 127 -5.00 5.88 -3.97
CA LEU A 127 -3.96 5.41 -3.08
C LEU A 127 -2.57 5.62 -3.68
N SER A 128 -1.62 6.03 -2.84
CA SER A 128 -0.18 6.07 -3.12
C SER A 128 0.60 5.25 -2.11
N LYS A 129 1.83 4.86 -2.45
CA LYS A 129 2.77 4.34 -1.46
C LYS A 129 3.36 5.48 -0.62
N LEU A 130 3.67 5.16 0.63
CA LEU A 130 4.54 5.99 1.45
C LEU A 130 5.97 5.82 0.96
N ILE A 131 6.67 6.94 0.76
CA ILE A 131 8.07 6.94 0.29
C ILE A 131 9.00 7.30 1.45
N LEU A 132 8.62 8.33 2.23
CA LEU A 132 9.41 8.83 3.33
C LEU A 132 8.49 9.42 4.41
N ASP A 133 8.72 9.02 5.65
CA ASP A 133 8.24 9.63 6.89
C ASP A 133 9.35 9.39 7.91
N ASP A 134 10.20 10.40 8.14
CA ASP A 134 11.36 10.32 9.04
C ASP A 134 11.58 11.64 9.79
N ASP A 135 12.44 11.61 10.82
CA ASP A 135 12.90 12.77 11.57
C ASP A 135 14.40 13.06 11.38
N GLU A 136 15.00 12.46 10.34
CA GLU A 136 16.45 12.39 10.19
C GLU A 136 17.04 13.75 9.74
N LYS A 137 18.21 14.09 10.28
CA LYS A 137 18.84 15.41 10.03
C LYS A 137 19.90 15.32 8.93
N TYR A 138 19.59 15.93 7.80
CA TYR A 138 20.51 16.03 6.67
C TYR A 138 21.20 17.39 6.63
N THR A 139 22.51 17.40 6.39
CA THR A 139 23.28 18.60 6.06
C THR A 139 23.71 18.51 4.61
N MET A 140 23.26 19.46 3.79
CA MET A 140 23.46 19.43 2.34
C MET A 140 24.24 20.65 1.87
N ARG A 141 25.09 20.47 0.86
CA ARG A 141 25.70 21.57 0.11
C ARG A 141 24.81 21.97 -1.07
N VAL A 142 25.00 23.21 -1.54
CA VAL A 142 24.35 23.66 -2.77
C VAL A 142 24.78 22.76 -3.94
N GLY A 143 23.80 22.23 -4.68
CA GLY A 143 23.98 21.30 -5.78
C GLY A 143 24.15 19.83 -5.37
N GLU A 144 24.20 19.54 -4.07
CA GLU A 144 24.16 18.16 -3.57
C GLU A 144 22.72 17.65 -3.58
N THR A 145 22.53 16.41 -4.02
CA THR A 145 21.22 15.77 -4.13
C THR A 145 21.04 14.76 -3.02
N LEU A 146 19.92 14.87 -2.29
CA LEU A 146 19.45 13.88 -1.33
C LEU A 146 18.43 12.98 -2.05
N ASP A 147 18.72 11.69 -2.10
CA ASP A 147 17.77 10.67 -2.57
C ASP A 147 16.72 10.43 -1.48
N LEU A 148 15.46 10.61 -1.83
CA LEU A 148 14.32 10.37 -0.94
C LEU A 148 13.72 8.98 -1.13
N GLY A 149 14.14 8.24 -2.14
CA GLY A 149 13.58 6.93 -2.48
C GLY A 149 12.66 6.96 -3.70
N GLU A 150 12.49 5.77 -4.30
CA GLU A 150 11.74 5.54 -5.54
C GLU A 150 12.12 6.47 -6.70
N GLY A 151 13.28 7.12 -6.71
CA GLY A 151 13.71 8.07 -7.75
C GLY A 151 13.27 9.52 -7.50
N PHE A 152 12.65 9.82 -6.36
CA PHE A 152 12.47 11.19 -5.90
C PHE A 152 13.75 11.71 -5.27
N ALA A 153 14.10 12.96 -5.54
CA ALA A 153 15.30 13.56 -4.97
C ALA A 153 15.14 15.07 -4.72
N LEU A 154 15.74 15.55 -3.63
CA LEU A 154 15.73 16.95 -3.22
C LEU A 154 17.11 17.57 -3.41
N THR A 155 17.19 18.76 -3.98
CA THR A 155 18.46 19.47 -4.23
C THR A 155 18.37 20.95 -3.85
N PRO A 156 19.20 21.47 -2.94
CA PRO A 156 19.37 22.89 -2.70
C PRO A 156 20.06 23.55 -3.89
N LYS A 157 19.35 24.41 -4.62
CA LYS A 157 19.87 25.08 -5.82
C LYS A 157 20.65 26.33 -5.49
N GLN A 158 20.15 27.12 -4.55
CA GLN A 158 20.75 28.39 -4.13
C GLN A 158 20.37 28.70 -2.69
N ILE A 159 21.24 29.48 -2.04
CA ILE A 159 20.99 30.11 -0.75
C ILE A 159 21.02 31.62 -1.01
N ASP A 160 20.14 32.38 -0.39
CA ASP A 160 20.13 33.84 -0.54
C ASP A 160 21.37 34.50 0.09
N VAL A 161 21.58 35.79 -0.19
CA VAL A 161 22.80 36.50 0.23
C VAL A 161 22.86 36.61 1.75
N GLU A 162 21.71 36.73 2.40
CA GLU A 162 21.53 36.80 3.84
C GLU A 162 21.73 35.44 4.54
N GLY A 163 21.57 34.33 3.82
CA GLY A 163 21.78 32.97 4.35
C GLY A 163 20.58 32.42 5.13
N ASP A 164 19.39 33.02 4.99
CA ASP A 164 18.19 32.63 5.73
C ASP A 164 17.07 32.04 4.84
N LYS A 165 17.27 32.01 3.52
CA LYS A 165 16.39 31.30 2.57
C LYS A 165 17.18 30.37 1.67
N VAL A 166 16.55 29.25 1.33
CA VAL A 166 17.05 28.25 0.40
C VAL A 166 16.03 27.99 -0.70
N TRP A 167 16.50 27.94 -1.95
CA TRP A 167 15.70 27.43 -3.06
C TRP A 167 15.96 25.93 -3.20
N LEU A 168 14.94 25.13 -2.89
CA LEU A 168 14.94 23.68 -3.07
C LEU A 168 14.28 23.29 -4.40
N GLU A 169 14.81 22.25 -5.04
CA GLU A 169 14.26 21.60 -6.21
C GLU A 169 13.94 20.15 -5.86
N LEU A 170 12.69 19.73 -6.07
CA LEU A 170 12.26 18.34 -6.01
C LEU A 170 12.22 17.80 -7.44
N THR A 171 12.83 16.65 -7.66
CA THR A 171 12.84 15.97 -8.97
C THR A 171 12.35 14.54 -8.85
N LYS A 172 11.85 13.99 -9.96
CA LYS A 172 11.52 12.57 -10.12
C LYS A 172 12.27 12.03 -11.34
N ASP A 173 13.14 11.06 -11.11
CA ASP A 173 13.97 10.45 -12.16
C ASP A 173 14.78 11.50 -12.95
N GLY A 174 15.26 12.53 -12.24
CA GLY A 174 16.03 13.65 -12.80
C GLY A 174 15.22 14.68 -13.59
N LYS A 175 13.89 14.67 -13.45
CA LYS A 175 12.97 15.64 -14.08
C LYS A 175 12.24 16.48 -13.06
#